data_AF-B7GP04-F1
#
_entry.id   AF-B7GP04-F1
#
_cell.length_a   1.000
_cell.length_b   1.000
_cell.length_c   1.000
_cell.angle_alpha   90.00
_cell.angle_beta   90.00
_cell.angle_gamma   90.00
#
_symmetry.space_group_name_H-M   'P 1'
#
loop_
_entity.id
_entity.type
_entity.pdbx_description
1 polymer ?
#
loop_
_entity_poly.entity_id
_entity_poly.type
_entity_poly.pdbx_seq_one_letter_code
_entity_poly.pdbx_strand_id
1 'polypeptide(L)'
;MAERVCGGFRKDRRELGPEKAADKWFAPLMDRWNGLLSRDGGGFSHEERVTLAVLATECLSMRDALILAALREMDGDELHMLYARPHSMESAAVVTRELSRAFEDADCQPDMRRWGRATALLESVTADAPDGYEAQPMAACAYLMWMADRSTVAAVRALKALALDEDCSLATLVLAAGEHGIRPAWAGRRR
;
A
#
# COMPACT_ATOMS: atom_id res chain seq x y z
N MET A 1 -4.43 10.25 19.46
CA MET A 1 -5.24 9.33 18.61
C MET A 1 -4.44 8.08 18.20
N ALA A 2 -3.21 8.24 17.70
CA ALA A 2 -2.34 7.14 17.26
C ALA A 2 -2.20 6.01 18.30
N GLU A 3 -1.85 6.35 19.55
CA GLU A 3 -1.68 5.39 20.64
C GLU A 3 -2.95 4.57 20.92
N ARG A 4 -4.14 5.19 20.81
CA ARG A 4 -5.43 4.52 20.98
C ARG A 4 -5.65 3.50 19.86
N VAL A 5 -5.35 3.86 18.62
CA VAL A 5 -5.48 2.96 17.45
C VAL A 5 -4.50 1.80 17.58
N CYS A 6 -3.20 2.09 17.76
CA CYS A 6 -2.15 1.08 17.88
C CYS A 6 -2.41 0.14 19.07
N GLY A 7 -2.71 0.70 20.25
CA GLY A 7 -3.02 -0.07 21.44
C GLY A 7 -4.28 -0.93 21.29
N GLY A 8 -5.33 -0.38 20.68
CA GLY A 8 -6.58 -1.10 20.37
C GLY A 8 -6.35 -2.25 19.41
N PHE A 9 -5.67 -2.01 18.29
CA PHE A 9 -5.35 -3.03 17.30
C PHE A 9 -4.50 -4.15 17.90
N ARG A 10 -3.43 -3.81 18.63
CA ARG A 10 -2.58 -4.80 19.31
C ARG A 10 -3.33 -5.61 20.35
N LYS A 11 -4.25 -4.98 21.09
CA LYS A 11 -5.11 -5.67 22.07
C LYS A 11 -6.04 -6.66 21.36
N ASP A 12 -6.77 -6.21 20.35
CA ASP A 12 -7.69 -7.07 19.60
C ASP A 12 -6.97 -8.21 18.89
N ARG A 13 -5.76 -8.00 18.35
CA ARG A 13 -4.93 -9.09 17.80
C ARG A 13 -4.62 -10.17 18.82
N ARG A 14 -4.37 -9.81 20.08
CA ARG A 14 -4.11 -10.77 21.16
C ARG A 14 -5.38 -11.48 21.62
N GLU A 15 -6.51 -10.77 21.67
CA GLU A 15 -7.77 -11.30 22.23
C GLU A 15 -8.61 -12.07 21.20
N LEU A 16 -8.67 -11.59 19.96
CA LEU A 16 -9.52 -12.12 18.89
C LEU A 16 -8.74 -12.99 17.90
N GLY A 17 -7.42 -12.88 17.91
CA GLY A 17 -6.54 -13.45 16.88
C GLY A 17 -6.35 -12.49 15.68
N PRO A 18 -5.36 -12.77 14.82
CA PRO A 18 -4.94 -11.87 13.75
C PRO A 18 -6.02 -11.62 12.69
N GLU A 19 -6.73 -12.67 12.26
CA GLU A 19 -7.74 -12.59 11.20
C GLU A 19 -8.94 -11.74 11.64
N LYS A 20 -9.55 -12.06 12.80
CA LYS A 20 -10.70 -11.29 13.33
C LYS A 20 -10.34 -9.85 13.67
N ALA A 21 -9.10 -9.61 14.12
CA ALA A 21 -8.62 -8.24 14.32
C ALA A 21 -8.47 -7.50 12.99
N ALA A 22 -7.98 -8.17 11.94
CA ALA A 22 -7.92 -7.59 10.61
C ALA A 22 -9.32 -7.26 10.08
N ASP A 23 -10.31 -8.13 10.27
CA ASP A 23 -11.70 -7.86 9.88
C ASP A 23 -12.24 -6.59 10.56
N LYS A 24 -12.03 -6.49 11.87
CA LYS A 24 -12.52 -5.37 12.68
C LYS A 24 -11.89 -4.04 12.28
N TRP A 25 -10.58 -4.03 12.01
CA TRP A 25 -9.82 -2.80 11.82
C TRP A 25 -9.60 -2.42 10.36
N PHE A 26 -9.48 -3.40 9.45
CA PHE A 26 -9.10 -3.17 8.06
C PHE A 26 -10.31 -3.13 7.13
N ALA A 27 -11.31 -4.01 7.32
CA ALA A 27 -12.44 -4.11 6.39
C ALA A 27 -13.14 -2.76 6.14
N PRO A 28 -13.50 -1.95 7.16
CA PRO A 28 -14.14 -0.66 6.92
C PRO A 28 -13.25 0.32 6.13
N LEU A 29 -11.94 0.28 6.36
CA LEU A 29 -10.98 1.14 5.67
C LEU A 29 -10.74 0.68 4.23
N MET A 30 -10.73 -0.63 3.98
CA MET A 30 -10.56 -1.21 2.65
C MET A 30 -11.80 -1.00 1.77
N ASP A 31 -13.00 -1.13 2.35
CA ASP A 31 -14.25 -0.76 1.68
C ASP A 31 -14.25 0.73 1.31
N ARG A 32 -13.80 1.58 2.24
CA ARG A 32 -13.65 3.01 2.01
C ARG A 32 -12.63 3.31 0.92
N TRP A 33 -11.47 2.66 0.95
CA TRP A 33 -10.40 2.78 -0.05
C TRP A 33 -10.92 2.42 -1.45
N ASN A 34 -11.50 1.24 -1.62
CA ASN A 34 -12.07 0.80 -2.90
C ASN A 34 -13.15 1.77 -3.41
N GLY A 35 -14.06 2.19 -2.53
CA GLY A 35 -15.09 3.17 -2.89
C GLY A 35 -14.51 4.51 -3.37
N LEU A 36 -13.41 4.96 -2.79
CA LEU A 36 -12.72 6.20 -3.17
C LEU A 36 -11.88 6.06 -4.45
N LEU A 37 -11.39 4.85 -4.76
CA LEU A 37 -10.67 4.56 -6.01
C LEU A 37 -11.59 4.48 -7.23
N SER A 38 -12.84 4.07 -7.03
CA SER A 38 -13.83 3.91 -8.10
C SER A 38 -14.65 5.18 -8.40
N ARG A 39 -14.41 6.29 -7.69
CA ARG A 39 -15.19 7.54 -7.81
C ARG A 39 -14.29 8.75 -8.07
N ASP A 40 -14.85 9.74 -8.76
CA ASP A 40 -14.20 11.04 -8.92
C ASP A 40 -14.46 11.90 -7.67
N GLY A 41 -13.42 12.09 -6.86
CA GLY A 41 -13.43 12.99 -5.71
C GLY A 41 -13.76 12.35 -4.36
N GLY A 42 -13.76 13.19 -3.32
CA GLY A 42 -13.84 12.79 -1.91
C GLY A 42 -12.46 12.54 -1.28
N GLY A 43 -12.44 11.99 -0.08
CA GLY A 43 -11.22 11.61 0.62
C GLY A 43 -11.52 10.91 1.92
N PHE A 44 -10.46 10.49 2.58
CA PHE A 44 -10.53 10.01 3.96
C PHE A 44 -10.79 11.18 4.92
N SER A 45 -11.48 10.93 6.02
CA SER A 45 -11.49 11.82 7.18
C SER A 45 -10.11 11.86 7.85
N HIS A 46 -9.87 12.83 8.74
CA HIS A 46 -8.61 12.87 9.49
C HIS A 46 -8.42 11.62 10.37
N GLU A 47 -9.49 11.10 10.99
CA GLU A 47 -9.44 9.86 11.78
C GLU A 47 -9.09 8.64 10.91
N GLU A 48 -9.69 8.54 9.71
CA GLU A 48 -9.35 7.48 8.75
C GLU A 48 -7.89 7.57 8.31
N ARG A 49 -7.38 8.77 8.01
CA ARG A 49 -5.98 8.98 7.61
C ARG A 49 -4.99 8.56 8.68
N VAL A 50 -5.20 8.98 9.93
CA VAL A 50 -4.33 8.57 11.04
C VAL A 50 -4.44 7.08 11.31
N THR A 51 -5.65 6.50 11.22
CA THR A 51 -5.85 5.06 11.41
C THR A 51 -5.12 4.27 10.32
N LEU A 52 -5.21 4.68 9.06
CA LEU A 52 -4.48 4.07 7.95
C LEU A 52 -2.96 4.11 8.15
N ALA A 53 -2.41 5.27 8.52
CA ALA A 53 -0.97 5.40 8.77
C ALA A 53 -0.49 4.45 9.87
N VAL A 54 -1.22 4.39 10.98
CA VAL A 54 -0.91 3.48 12.10
C VAL A 54 -1.00 2.03 11.66
N LEU A 55 -2.09 1.61 11.02
CA LEU A 55 -2.30 0.20 10.67
C LEU A 55 -1.37 -0.29 9.56
N ALA A 56 -1.03 0.56 8.58
CA ALA A 56 -0.03 0.23 7.56
C ALA A 56 1.38 0.05 8.15
N THR A 57 1.65 0.71 9.28
CA THR A 57 2.91 0.55 10.04
C THR A 57 2.89 -0.70 10.91
N GLU A 58 1.78 -0.96 11.60
CA GLU A 58 1.63 -2.11 12.48
C GLU A 58 1.46 -3.45 11.74
N CYS A 59 1.03 -3.43 10.48
CA CYS A 59 0.74 -4.63 9.72
C CYS A 59 1.01 -4.45 8.22
N LEU A 60 2.13 -5.00 7.74
CA LEU A 60 2.55 -4.85 6.35
C LEU A 60 1.57 -5.45 5.33
N SER A 61 0.78 -6.47 5.71
CA SER A 61 -0.27 -7.00 4.82
C SER A 61 -1.35 -5.98 4.51
N MET A 62 -1.63 -5.04 5.42
CA MET A 62 -2.53 -3.91 5.16
C MET A 62 -1.92 -2.97 4.11
N ARG A 63 -0.63 -2.63 4.26
CA ARG A 63 0.10 -1.81 3.29
C ARG A 63 0.09 -2.46 1.91
N ASP A 64 0.40 -3.76 1.83
CA ASP A 64 0.50 -4.48 0.56
C ASP A 64 -0.86 -4.61 -0.12
N ALA A 65 -1.95 -4.81 0.64
CA ALA A 65 -3.30 -4.81 0.12
C ALA A 65 -3.72 -3.44 -0.45
N LEU A 66 -3.36 -2.32 0.21
CA LEU A 66 -3.58 -0.97 -0.31
C LEU A 66 -2.85 -0.75 -1.65
N ILE A 67 -1.61 -1.22 -1.75
CA ILE A 67 -0.81 -1.13 -2.98
C ILE A 67 -1.45 -1.94 -4.10
N LEU A 68 -1.84 -3.19 -3.86
CA LEU A 68 -2.42 -4.05 -4.90
C LEU A 68 -3.76 -3.49 -5.40
N ALA A 69 -4.62 -3.01 -4.49
CA ALA A 69 -5.85 -2.32 -4.83
C ALA A 69 -5.63 -1.00 -5.61
N ALA A 70 -4.47 -0.34 -5.46
CA ALA A 70 -4.10 0.83 -6.25
C ALA A 70 -3.72 0.48 -7.69
N LEU A 71 -3.08 -0.67 -7.89
CA LEU A 71 -2.56 -1.10 -9.19
C LEU A 71 -3.66 -1.67 -10.09
N ARG A 72 -4.64 -2.36 -9.50
CA ARG A 72 -5.77 -2.94 -10.23
C ARG A 72 -7.04 -2.98 -9.41
N GLU A 73 -8.16 -3.24 -10.09
CA GLU A 73 -9.39 -3.60 -9.41
C GLU A 73 -9.23 -4.91 -8.68
N MET A 74 -9.70 -4.95 -7.44
CA MET A 74 -9.79 -6.15 -6.63
C MET A 74 -11.17 -6.16 -5.98
N ASP A 75 -11.82 -7.32 -5.94
CA ASP A 75 -13.05 -7.46 -5.18
C ASP A 75 -12.76 -7.52 -3.66
N GLY A 76 -13.84 -7.46 -2.87
CA GLY A 76 -13.74 -7.45 -1.41
C GLY A 76 -13.14 -8.74 -0.84
N ASP A 77 -13.40 -9.89 -1.47
CA ASP A 77 -12.95 -11.19 -1.00
C ASP A 77 -11.46 -11.39 -1.28
N GLU A 78 -10.98 -10.99 -2.46
CA GLU A 78 -9.56 -10.97 -2.80
C GLU A 78 -8.77 -10.08 -1.82
N LEU A 79 -9.28 -8.89 -1.51
CA LEU A 79 -8.60 -7.98 -0.57
C LEU A 79 -8.63 -8.50 0.85
N HIS A 80 -9.78 -9.01 1.29
CA HIS A 80 -9.92 -9.65 2.59
C HIS A 80 -8.89 -10.75 2.78
N MET A 81 -8.79 -11.65 1.80
CA MET A 81 -7.79 -12.72 1.79
C MET A 81 -6.37 -12.17 1.94
N LEU A 82 -6.01 -11.12 1.20
CA LEU A 82 -4.66 -10.54 1.24
C LEU A 82 -4.29 -9.97 2.61
N TYR A 83 -5.17 -9.18 3.23
CA TYR A 83 -4.82 -8.53 4.50
C TYR A 83 -5.05 -9.43 5.73
N ALA A 84 -6.05 -10.32 5.67
CA ALA A 84 -6.47 -11.14 6.81
C ALA A 84 -5.75 -12.50 6.86
N ARG A 85 -5.38 -13.05 5.68
CA ARG A 85 -4.70 -14.35 5.53
C ARG A 85 -3.39 -14.26 4.71
N PRO A 86 -2.48 -13.31 4.99
CA PRO A 86 -1.32 -13.02 4.13
C PRO A 86 -0.34 -14.19 3.95
N HIS A 87 -0.37 -15.19 4.82
CA HIS A 87 0.50 -16.38 4.74
C HIS A 87 -0.19 -17.60 4.12
N SER A 88 -1.41 -17.44 3.61
CA SER A 88 -2.09 -18.51 2.86
C SER A 88 -1.42 -18.71 1.50
N MET A 89 -1.51 -19.93 0.95
CA MET A 89 -1.04 -20.22 -0.40
C MET A 89 -1.81 -19.39 -1.45
N GLU A 90 -3.07 -19.07 -1.18
CA GLU A 90 -3.94 -18.30 -2.05
C GLU A 90 -3.46 -16.84 -2.14
N SER A 91 -3.18 -16.20 -1.01
CA SER A 91 -2.58 -14.85 -0.98
C SER A 91 -1.23 -14.82 -1.68
N ALA A 92 -0.36 -15.81 -1.42
CA ALA A 92 0.94 -15.89 -2.08
C ALA A 92 0.81 -16.05 -3.60
N ALA A 93 -0.15 -16.85 -4.07
CA ALA A 93 -0.43 -17.02 -5.49
C ALA A 93 -0.91 -15.74 -6.15
N VAL A 94 -1.81 -14.99 -5.49
CA VAL A 94 -2.29 -13.68 -5.99
C VAL A 94 -1.13 -12.69 -6.10
N VAL A 95 -0.35 -12.51 -5.03
CA VAL A 95 0.78 -11.57 -5.01
C VAL A 95 1.81 -11.94 -6.09
N THR A 96 2.18 -13.22 -6.18
CA THR A 96 3.15 -13.69 -7.19
C THR A 96 2.65 -13.43 -8.60
N ARG A 97 1.38 -13.72 -8.88
CA ARG A 97 0.76 -13.47 -10.17
C ARG A 97 0.81 -11.99 -10.53
N GLU A 98 0.45 -11.10 -9.63
CA GLU A 98 0.46 -9.65 -9.92
C GLU A 98 1.88 -9.11 -10.11
N LEU A 99 2.87 -9.59 -9.35
CA LEU A 99 4.27 -9.23 -9.54
C LEU A 99 4.80 -9.73 -10.89
N SER A 100 4.56 -10.99 -11.25
CA SER A 100 4.96 -11.52 -12.57
C SER A 100 4.34 -10.70 -13.70
N ARG A 101 3.03 -10.41 -13.64
CA ARG A 101 2.38 -9.57 -14.65
C ARG A 101 3.00 -8.18 -14.75
N ALA A 102 3.30 -7.55 -13.62
CA ALA A 102 3.92 -6.22 -13.60
C ALA A 102 5.28 -6.17 -14.33
N PHE A 103 6.09 -7.23 -14.25
CA PHE A 103 7.46 -7.26 -14.78
C PHE A 103 7.64 -8.07 -16.07
N GLU A 104 6.66 -8.89 -16.46
CA GLU A 104 6.74 -9.76 -17.64
C GLU A 104 5.74 -9.36 -18.74
N ASP A 105 4.61 -8.76 -18.39
CA ASP A 105 3.53 -8.43 -19.34
C ASP A 105 3.54 -6.93 -19.69
N ALA A 106 4.01 -6.62 -20.90
CA ALA A 106 4.08 -5.24 -21.40
C ALA A 106 2.70 -4.63 -21.73
N ASP A 107 1.64 -5.44 -21.82
CA ASP A 107 0.25 -4.97 -21.96
C ASP A 107 -0.40 -4.69 -20.59
N CYS A 108 0.22 -5.10 -19.49
CA CYS A 108 -0.25 -4.85 -18.14
C CYS A 108 0.11 -3.42 -17.67
N GLN A 109 -0.47 -2.41 -18.34
CA GLN A 109 -0.35 -1.02 -17.92
C GLN A 109 -1.24 -0.74 -16.68
N PRO A 110 -0.75 -0.03 -15.65
CA PRO A 110 -1.59 0.37 -14.53
C PRO A 110 -2.74 1.29 -14.99
N ASP A 111 -3.91 1.15 -14.35
CA ASP A 111 -5.01 2.11 -14.50
C ASP A 111 -4.53 3.46 -13.95
N MET A 112 -4.15 4.37 -14.84
CA MET A 112 -3.58 5.67 -14.48
C MET A 112 -4.54 6.55 -13.68
N ARG A 113 -5.86 6.38 -13.85
CA ARG A 113 -6.88 7.11 -13.07
C ARG A 113 -6.89 6.60 -11.64
N ARG A 114 -7.02 5.28 -11.47
CA ARG A 114 -6.99 4.61 -10.16
C ARG A 114 -5.66 4.87 -9.45
N TRP A 115 -4.55 4.76 -10.16
CA TRP A 115 -3.21 5.04 -9.64
C TRP A 115 -3.05 6.48 -9.14
N GLY A 116 -3.48 7.46 -9.95
CA GLY A 116 -3.41 8.87 -9.57
C GLY A 116 -4.25 9.16 -8.33
N ARG A 117 -5.41 8.52 -8.25
CA ARG A 117 -6.31 8.60 -7.10
C ARG A 117 -5.70 7.99 -5.84
N ALA A 118 -5.16 6.79 -5.95
CA ALA A 118 -4.50 6.07 -4.86
C ALA A 118 -3.32 6.86 -4.31
N THR A 119 -2.49 7.41 -5.20
CA THR A 119 -1.36 8.26 -4.84
C THR A 119 -1.82 9.47 -4.04
N ALA A 120 -2.80 10.23 -4.52
CA ALA A 120 -3.28 11.43 -3.83
C ALA A 120 -3.86 11.10 -2.43
N LEU A 121 -4.55 9.97 -2.30
CA LEU A 121 -5.06 9.50 -1.01
C LEU A 121 -3.92 9.12 -0.06
N LEU A 122 -2.92 8.35 -0.50
CA LEU A 122 -1.77 7.98 0.32
C LEU A 122 -0.89 9.18 0.68
N GLU A 123 -0.77 10.17 -0.20
CA GLU A 123 -0.10 11.44 0.12
C GLU A 123 -0.85 12.19 1.23
N SER A 124 -2.18 12.20 1.21
CA SER A 124 -2.97 12.77 2.31
C SER A 124 -2.78 11.99 3.62
N VAL A 125 -2.70 10.65 3.55
CA VAL A 125 -2.42 9.80 4.72
C VAL A 125 -1.03 10.12 5.28
N THR A 126 -0.03 10.26 4.40
CA THR A 126 1.35 10.57 4.78
C THR A 126 1.45 11.96 5.42
N ALA A 127 0.74 12.96 4.89
CA ALA A 127 0.78 14.34 5.40
C ALA A 127 0.16 14.49 6.79
N ASP A 128 -0.84 13.66 7.11
CA ASP A 128 -1.54 13.65 8.39
C ASP A 128 -1.04 12.52 9.32
N ALA A 129 -0.05 11.75 8.89
CA ALA A 129 0.48 10.65 9.66
C ALA A 129 1.14 11.20 10.95
N PRO A 130 0.83 10.64 12.13
CA PRO A 130 1.50 11.01 13.36
C PRO A 130 2.97 10.60 13.32
N ASP A 131 3.81 11.32 14.10
CA ASP A 131 5.22 11.01 14.28
C ASP A 131 5.47 9.50 14.54
N GLY A 132 6.34 8.90 13.74
CA GLY A 132 6.69 7.48 13.79
C GLY A 132 5.82 6.55 12.93
N TYR A 133 4.83 7.07 12.20
CA TYR A 133 3.91 6.31 11.34
C TYR A 133 3.91 6.77 9.87
N GLU A 134 4.79 7.69 9.50
CA GLU A 134 4.81 8.32 8.18
C GLU A 134 5.57 7.47 7.14
N ALA A 135 6.52 6.64 7.59
CA ALA A 135 7.43 5.92 6.71
C ALA A 135 6.72 4.92 5.78
N GLN A 136 5.81 4.09 6.31
CA GLN A 136 5.16 3.05 5.51
C GLN A 136 4.19 3.61 4.45
N PRO A 137 3.32 4.61 4.74
CA PRO A 137 2.56 5.32 3.72
C PRO A 137 3.45 5.99 2.66
N MET A 138 4.56 6.59 3.08
CA MET A 138 5.51 7.21 2.16
C MET A 138 6.19 6.20 1.24
N ALA A 139 6.56 5.03 1.76
CA ALA A 139 7.12 3.94 0.99
C ALA A 139 6.10 3.33 0.00
N ALA A 140 4.82 3.24 0.38
CA ALA A 140 3.76 2.84 -0.54
C ALA A 140 3.64 3.83 -1.71
N CYS A 141 3.67 5.15 -1.44
CA CYS A 141 3.76 6.18 -2.49
C CYS A 141 5.00 6.01 -3.38
N ALA A 142 6.16 5.72 -2.79
CA ALA A 142 7.40 5.48 -3.54
C ALA A 142 7.25 4.29 -4.50
N TYR A 143 6.68 3.18 -4.03
CA TYR A 143 6.43 2.00 -4.83
C TYR A 143 5.47 2.29 -5.99
N LEU A 144 4.36 2.99 -5.74
CA LEU A 144 3.42 3.37 -6.80
C LEU A 144 4.07 4.28 -7.85
N MET A 145 4.97 5.18 -7.46
CA MET A 145 5.72 6.03 -8.39
C MET A 145 6.69 5.22 -9.25
N TRP A 146 7.35 4.24 -8.65
CA TRP A 146 8.24 3.33 -9.39
C TRP A 146 7.44 2.52 -10.42
N MET A 147 6.29 1.97 -10.01
CA MET A 147 5.36 1.25 -10.89
C MET A 147 4.78 2.11 -12.03
N ALA A 148 4.82 3.44 -11.90
CA ALA A 148 4.40 4.40 -12.92
C ALA A 148 5.56 4.86 -13.85
N ASP A 149 6.74 4.24 -13.77
CA ASP A 149 7.98 4.68 -14.44
C ASP A 149 8.31 6.16 -14.10
N ARG A 150 8.23 6.51 -12.81
CA ARG A 150 8.63 7.80 -12.24
C ARG A 150 9.82 7.63 -11.28
N SER A 151 10.87 6.97 -11.75
CA SER A 151 12.00 6.51 -10.91
C SER A 151 12.63 7.59 -10.03
N THR A 152 12.84 8.81 -10.54
CA THR A 152 13.41 9.91 -9.73
C THR A 152 12.51 10.28 -8.56
N VAL A 153 11.20 10.37 -8.79
CA VAL A 153 10.24 10.76 -7.75
C VAL A 153 10.01 9.62 -6.77
N ALA A 154 10.09 8.37 -7.24
CA ALA A 154 10.09 7.18 -6.41
C ALA A 154 11.29 7.16 -5.45
N ALA A 155 12.51 7.38 -5.97
CA ALA A 155 13.73 7.38 -5.19
C ALA A 155 13.73 8.46 -4.10
N VAL A 156 13.29 9.69 -4.43
CA VAL A 156 13.17 10.77 -3.42
C VAL A 156 12.22 10.38 -2.29
N ARG A 157 11.07 9.77 -2.60
CA ARG A 157 10.13 9.31 -1.56
C ARG A 157 10.68 8.15 -0.75
N ALA A 158 11.34 7.19 -1.39
CA ALA A 158 11.96 6.06 -0.70
C ALA A 158 13.07 6.52 0.25
N LEU A 159 13.94 7.44 -0.16
CA LEU A 159 14.96 8.03 0.72
C LEU A 159 14.35 8.77 1.91
N LYS A 160 13.26 9.51 1.70
CA LYS A 160 12.55 10.17 2.80
C LYS A 160 11.90 9.15 3.75
N ALA A 161 11.35 8.05 3.24
CA ALA A 161 10.83 6.97 4.07
C ALA A 161 11.94 6.33 4.92
N LEU A 162 13.12 6.08 4.34
CA LEU A 162 14.28 5.56 5.08
C LEU A 162 14.85 6.54 6.10
N ALA A 163 14.74 7.84 5.86
CA ALA A 163 15.11 8.85 6.85
C ALA A 163 14.17 8.87 8.07
N LEU A 164 12.94 8.36 7.92
CA LEU A 164 11.95 8.23 9.00
C LEU A 164 12.06 6.86 9.70
N ASP A 165 12.33 5.81 8.94
CA ASP A 165 12.46 4.43 9.39
C ASP A 165 13.51 3.70 8.53
N GLU A 166 14.72 3.52 9.08
CA GLU A 166 15.84 2.90 8.36
C GLU A 166 15.58 1.43 7.99
N ASP A 167 14.66 0.77 8.69
CA ASP A 167 14.26 -0.61 8.47
C ASP A 167 13.07 -0.75 7.49
N CYS A 168 12.67 0.35 6.83
CA CYS A 168 11.54 0.35 5.89
C CYS A 168 11.86 -0.47 4.62
N SER A 169 11.57 -1.78 4.70
CA SER A 169 11.89 -2.76 3.65
C SER A 169 11.38 -2.42 2.26
N LEU A 170 10.19 -1.81 2.15
CA LEU A 170 9.62 -1.42 0.86
C LEU A 170 10.40 -0.26 0.22
N ALA A 171 10.86 0.70 1.03
CA ALA A 171 11.68 1.80 0.53
C ALA A 171 13.04 1.30 0.03
N THR A 172 13.68 0.40 0.79
CA THR A 172 14.91 -0.29 0.37
C THR A 172 14.71 -1.05 -0.94
N LEU A 173 13.60 -1.79 -1.08
CA LEU A 173 13.26 -2.51 -2.31
C LEU A 173 13.15 -1.56 -3.50
N VAL A 174 12.45 -0.43 -3.35
CA VAL A 174 12.28 0.55 -4.44
C VAL A 174 13.61 1.14 -4.89
N LEU A 175 14.51 1.46 -3.95
CA LEU A 175 15.85 1.99 -4.29
C LEU A 175 16.70 0.93 -4.99
N ALA A 176 16.79 -0.28 -4.42
CA ALA A 176 17.56 -1.37 -5.02
C ALA A 176 17.06 -1.70 -6.43
N ALA A 177 15.73 -1.76 -6.63
CA ALA A 177 15.15 -1.98 -7.95
C ALA A 177 15.53 -0.87 -8.95
N GLY A 178 15.52 0.39 -8.51
CA GLY A 178 15.96 1.53 -9.30
C GLY A 178 17.44 1.47 -9.68
N GLU A 179 18.31 1.14 -8.74
CA GLU A 179 19.77 0.97 -8.95
C GLU A 179 20.08 -0.16 -9.95
N HIS A 180 19.34 -1.26 -9.87
CA HIS A 180 19.46 -2.38 -10.79
C HIS A 180 18.73 -2.18 -12.14
N GLY A 181 18.09 -1.03 -12.34
CA GLY A 181 17.36 -0.74 -13.57
C GLY A 181 16.11 -1.60 -13.78
N ILE A 182 15.58 -2.22 -12.72
CA ILE A 182 14.35 -3.00 -12.76
C ILE A 182 13.18 -2.04 -12.92
N ARG A 183 12.33 -2.29 -13.91
CA ARG A 183 11.19 -1.46 -14.27
C ARG A 183 10.00 -2.33 -14.66
N PRO A 184 8.76 -1.84 -14.49
CA PRO A 184 7.58 -2.52 -15.02
C PRO A 184 7.71 -2.78 -16.53
N ALA A 185 7.22 -3.93 -17.00
CA ALA A 185 7.35 -4.34 -18.41
C ALA A 185 6.77 -3.30 -19.39
N TRP A 186 5.63 -2.70 -19.04
CA TRP A 186 4.94 -1.72 -19.89
C TRP A 186 5.79 -0.45 -20.15
N ALA A 187 6.73 -0.11 -19.27
CA ALA A 187 7.62 1.04 -19.44
C ALA A 187 8.60 0.84 -20.62
N GLY A 188 8.95 -0.40 -20.94
CA GLY A 188 9.83 -0.74 -22.06
C GLY A 188 9.23 -0.42 -23.44
N ARG A 189 7.90 -0.28 -23.55
CA ARG A 189 7.21 0.09 -24.80
C ARG A 189 7.31 1.57 -25.16
N ARG A 190 7.76 2.44 -24.25
CA ARG A 190 7.85 3.89 -24.49
C ARG A 190 9.14 4.32 -25.24
N ARG A 191 9.82 3.38 -25.91
CA ARG A 191 10.99 3.66 -26.75
C ARG A 191 10.62 3.67 -28.23
#